data_AF-A0A9C7PJ22-F1
#
_entry.id   AF-A0A9C7PJ22-F1
#
_cell.length_a   1.000
_cell.length_b   1.000
_cell.length_c   1.000
_cell.angle_alpha   90.00
_cell.angle_beta   90.00
_cell.angle_gamma   90.00
#
_symmetry.space_group_name_H-M   'P 1'
#
loop_
_entity.id
_entity.type
_entity.pdbx_description
1 polymer ?
#
loop_
_entity_poly.entity_id
_entity_poly.type
_entity_poly.pdbx_seq_one_letter_code
_entity_poly.pdbx_strand_id
1 'polypeptide(L)'
;MIPKFGSTASVSEVVAALRSSGAAIVTNAASSDLMQIVATELRSGFDECALEKQSAFDGVRTNRFNQVLRASSGAADLLSMSGCWLWLTKYCSLTVQTTQ
;
A
#
# COMPACT_ATOMS: atom_id res chain seq x y z
N MET A 1 19.89 -4.97 -6.46
CA MET A 1 19.32 -5.39 -5.16
C MET A 1 18.53 -4.21 -4.60
N ILE A 2 17.32 -4.40 -4.06
CA ILE A 2 16.52 -3.28 -3.55
C ILE A 2 16.99 -2.92 -2.12
N PRO A 3 17.37 -1.66 -1.83
CA PRO A 3 17.70 -1.20 -0.49
C PRO A 3 16.58 -1.42 0.52
N LYS A 4 16.94 -1.80 1.75
CA LYS A 4 16.00 -2.07 2.85
C LYS A 4 16.32 -1.20 4.05
N PHE A 5 15.28 -0.66 4.69
CA PHE A 5 15.36 0.26 5.82
C PHE A 5 14.37 -0.14 6.92
N GLY A 6 14.75 0.09 8.18
CA GLY A 6 13.81 0.04 9.31
C GLY A 6 12.90 1.27 9.34
N SER A 7 11.81 1.20 10.10
CA SER A 7 10.87 2.32 10.29
C SER A 7 11.46 3.54 11.00
N THR A 8 12.64 3.41 11.61
CA THR A 8 13.41 4.48 12.26
C THR A 8 14.47 5.12 11.36
N ALA A 9 14.66 4.64 10.12
CA ALA A 9 15.63 5.20 9.19
C ALA A 9 15.27 6.64 8.78
N SER A 10 16.27 7.48 8.49
CA SER A 10 15.97 8.87 8.12
C SER A 10 15.32 8.95 6.75
N VAL A 11 14.33 9.84 6.60
CA VAL A 11 13.65 10.09 5.31
C VAL A 11 14.67 10.47 4.22
N SER A 12 15.72 11.20 4.58
CA SER A 12 16.83 11.57 3.70
C SER A 12 17.57 10.37 3.10
N GLU A 13 17.86 9.32 3.89
CA GLU A 13 18.53 8.12 3.41
C GLU A 13 17.63 7.30 2.48
N VAL A 14 16.36 7.13 2.86
CA VAL A 14 15.35 6.43 2.04
C VAL A 14 15.16 7.15 0.70
N VAL A 15 15.09 8.49 0.69
CA VAL A 15 14.97 9.29 -0.54
C VAL A 15 16.25 9.24 -1.38
N ALA A 16 17.43 9.24 -0.78
CA ALA A 16 18.69 9.09 -1.51
C ALA A 16 18.78 7.71 -2.19
N ALA A 17 18.40 6.65 -1.48
CA ALA A 17 18.35 5.29 -2.03
C ALA A 17 17.27 5.13 -3.12
N LEU A 18 16.09 5.74 -2.95
CA LEU A 18 15.05 5.77 -3.98
C LEU A 18 15.56 6.44 -5.27
N ARG A 19 16.28 7.57 -5.14
CA ARG A 19 16.88 8.28 -6.28
C ARG A 19 17.98 7.50 -7.00
N SER A 20 18.79 6.73 -6.27
CA SER A 20 19.89 5.96 -6.87
C SER A 20 19.46 4.60 -7.41
N SER A 21 18.49 3.94 -6.76
CA SER A 21 18.12 2.54 -7.00
C SER A 21 16.73 2.37 -7.63
N GLY A 22 15.96 3.45 -7.80
CA GLY A 22 14.59 3.45 -8.33
C GLY A 22 13.52 2.89 -7.38
N ALA A 23 13.92 2.16 -6.35
CA ALA A 23 13.04 1.58 -5.33
C ALA A 23 13.76 1.52 -3.97
N ALA A 24 12.99 1.53 -2.88
CA ALA A 24 13.44 1.26 -1.52
C ALA A 24 12.31 0.55 -0.74
N ILE A 25 12.67 -0.34 0.17
CA ILE A 25 11.72 -1.04 1.05
C ILE A 25 11.88 -0.50 2.48
N VAL A 26 10.80 -0.01 3.08
CA VAL A 26 10.75 0.33 4.51
C VAL A 26 9.96 -0.76 5.23
N THR A 27 10.62 -1.50 6.11
CA THR A 27 9.97 -2.53 6.94
C THR A 27 9.29 -1.91 8.15
N ASN A 28 8.14 -2.44 8.56
CA ASN A 28 7.36 -2.00 9.73
C ASN A 28 6.91 -0.52 9.64
N ALA A 29 6.62 -0.03 8.42
CA ALA A 29 6.16 1.34 8.18
C ALA A 29 4.78 1.65 8.80
N ALA A 30 3.97 0.62 9.04
CA ALA A 30 2.73 0.65 9.82
C ALA A 30 2.71 -0.54 10.80
N SER A 31 1.88 -0.48 11.85
CA SER A 31 1.71 -1.59 12.77
C SER A 31 0.96 -2.77 12.11
N SER A 32 1.25 -3.99 12.55
CA SER A 32 0.51 -5.20 12.15
C SER A 32 -0.99 -5.04 12.34
N ASP A 33 -1.37 -4.42 13.45
CA ASP A 33 -2.75 -4.37 13.92
C ASP A 33 -3.56 -3.39 13.07
N LEU A 34 -2.97 -2.24 12.70
CA LEU A 34 -3.58 -1.31 11.75
C LEU A 34 -3.70 -1.94 10.36
N MET A 35 -2.68 -2.65 9.88
CA MET A 35 -2.75 -3.37 8.61
C MET A 35 -3.82 -4.46 8.62
N GLN A 36 -4.05 -5.13 9.75
CA GLN A 36 -5.09 -6.14 9.91
C GLN A 36 -6.50 -5.52 9.95
N ILE A 37 -6.67 -4.35 10.58
CA ILE A 37 -7.91 -3.57 10.53
C ILE A 37 -8.23 -3.20 9.08
N VAL A 38 -7.28 -2.57 8.37
CA VAL A 38 -7.44 -2.17 6.96
C VAL A 38 -7.75 -3.36 6.05
N ALA A 39 -7.06 -4.49 6.22
CA ALA A 39 -7.31 -5.71 5.45
C ALA A 39 -8.70 -6.33 5.74
N THR A 40 -9.25 -6.08 6.93
CA THR A 40 -10.60 -6.54 7.31
C THR A 40 -11.67 -5.60 6.74
N GLU A 41 -11.50 -4.29 6.89
CA GLU A 41 -12.42 -3.25 6.38
C GLU A 41 -12.53 -3.29 4.84
N LEU A 42 -11.43 -3.53 4.12
CA LEU A 42 -11.43 -3.56 2.65
C LEU A 42 -11.91 -4.89 2.04
N ARG A 43 -12.08 -5.95 2.84
CA ARG A 43 -12.35 -7.31 2.32
C ARG A 43 -13.64 -7.36 1.49
N SER A 44 -14.74 -6.82 2.02
CA SER A 44 -16.03 -6.79 1.30
C SER A 44 -15.92 -6.06 -0.05
N GLY A 45 -15.22 -4.93 -0.10
CA GLY A 45 -14.98 -4.20 -1.35
C GLY A 45 -14.16 -4.99 -2.38
N PHE A 46 -13.15 -5.75 -1.93
CA PHE A 46 -12.41 -6.66 -2.81
C PHE A 46 -13.23 -7.87 -3.26
N ASP A 47 -14.14 -8.38 -2.43
CA ASP A 47 -15.04 -9.49 -2.76
C ASP A 47 -16.12 -9.03 -3.75
N GLU A 48 -16.70 -7.84 -3.58
CA GLU A 48 -17.63 -7.21 -4.54
C GLU A 48 -16.96 -6.98 -5.89
N CYS A 49 -15.73 -6.44 -5.92
CA CYS A 49 -14.95 -6.31 -7.15
C CYS A 49 -14.47 -7.65 -7.75
N ALA A 50 -14.65 -8.79 -7.07
CA ALA A 50 -14.48 -10.12 -7.65
C ALA A 50 -15.69 -10.55 -8.51
N LEU A 51 -16.86 -10.01 -8.18
CA LEU A 51 -18.15 -10.31 -8.82
C LEU A 51 -18.41 -9.37 -9.99
N GLU A 52 -17.95 -8.12 -9.91
CA GLU A 52 -17.89 -7.23 -11.07
C GLU A 52 -16.90 -7.74 -12.12
N LYS A 53 -17.22 -7.57 -13.41
CA LYS A 53 -16.47 -8.18 -14.51
C LYS A 53 -15.01 -7.73 -14.54
N GLN A 54 -14.16 -8.68 -14.19
CA GLN A 54 -12.74 -8.86 -14.54
C GLN A 54 -12.16 -7.88 -15.57
N SER A 55 -11.07 -7.23 -15.16
CA SER A 55 -10.01 -6.66 -16.01
C SER A 55 -9.51 -7.62 -17.11
N ALA A 56 -8.91 -7.11 -18.18
CA ALA A 56 -8.34 -7.91 -19.28
C ALA A 56 -6.84 -8.23 -19.05
N PHE A 57 -5.94 -7.38 -19.52
CA PHE A 57 -4.52 -7.31 -19.15
C PHE A 57 -4.00 -5.87 -19.24
N ASP A 58 -3.96 -5.02 -18.20
CA ASP A 58 -4.59 -4.96 -16.86
C ASP A 58 -4.70 -6.22 -15.97
N GLY A 59 -5.63 -7.17 -16.16
CA GLY A 59 -5.47 -8.54 -15.60
C GLY A 59 -6.71 -9.25 -15.03
N VAL A 60 -7.13 -10.34 -15.69
CA VAL A 60 -8.31 -11.22 -15.39
C VAL A 60 -8.45 -11.76 -13.96
N ARG A 61 -7.38 -11.77 -13.15
CA ARG A 61 -7.32 -12.43 -11.83
C ARG A 61 -6.87 -11.47 -10.71
N THR A 62 -7.13 -10.18 -10.91
CA THR A 62 -6.67 -9.10 -10.03
C THR A 62 -7.82 -8.19 -9.65
N ASN A 63 -8.37 -8.38 -8.45
CA ASN A 63 -9.40 -7.49 -7.92
C ASN A 63 -8.76 -6.14 -7.61
N ARG A 64 -9.35 -5.05 -8.11
CA ARG A 64 -8.89 -3.68 -7.87
C ARG A 64 -10.01 -2.89 -7.22
N PHE A 65 -9.79 -2.45 -5.99
CA PHE A 65 -10.72 -1.63 -5.25
C PHE A 65 -10.16 -0.21 -5.12
N ASN A 66 -10.81 0.77 -5.74
CA ASN A 66 -10.35 2.17 -5.78
C ASN A 66 -10.96 3.05 -4.67
N GLN A 67 -12.01 2.59 -3.99
CA GLN A 67 -12.74 3.35 -2.97
C GLN A 67 -12.19 3.14 -1.54
N VAL A 68 -10.88 2.93 -1.42
CA VAL A 68 -10.18 2.56 -0.17
C VAL A 68 -10.53 3.48 1.01
N LEU A 69 -10.40 4.80 0.85
CA LEU A 69 -10.68 5.78 1.90
C LEU A 69 -12.18 5.95 2.24
N ARG A 70 -13.08 5.40 1.41
CA ARG A 70 -14.52 5.38 1.67
C ARG A 70 -14.94 4.14 2.45
N ALA A 71 -14.22 3.03 2.30
CA ALA A 71 -14.54 1.75 2.92
C ALA A 71 -13.75 1.46 4.20
N SER A 72 -12.59 2.09 4.40
CA SER A 72 -11.69 1.82 5.52
C SER A 72 -11.31 3.09 6.28
N SER A 73 -11.71 3.13 7.56
CA SER A 73 -11.26 4.14 8.53
C SER A 73 -9.77 4.02 8.80
N GLY A 74 -9.26 2.79 8.97
CA GLY A 74 -7.84 2.54 9.22
C GLY A 74 -6.95 2.98 8.06
N ALA A 75 -7.47 3.02 6.82
CA ALA A 75 -6.72 3.52 5.67
C ALA A 75 -6.53 5.05 5.73
N ALA A 76 -7.41 5.79 6.41
CA ALA A 76 -7.20 7.20 6.70
C ALA A 76 -6.10 7.40 7.76
N ASP A 77 -5.99 6.49 8.73
CA ASP A 77 -4.91 6.53 9.74
C ASP A 77 -3.53 6.28 9.12
N LEU A 78 -3.43 5.45 8.07
CA LEU A 78 -2.21 5.32 7.27
C LEU A 78 -1.77 6.64 6.59
N LEU A 79 -2.70 7.58 6.37
CA LEU A 79 -2.40 8.93 5.85
C LEU A 79 -2.09 9.94 6.97
N SER A 80 -2.61 9.72 8.17
CA SER A 80 -2.37 10.59 9.34
C SER A 80 -1.01 10.29 10.00
N MET A 81 -0.46 9.08 9.80
CA MET A 81 0.93 8.75 10.15
C MET A 81 1.91 9.69 9.42
N SER A 82 2.49 10.59 10.21
CA SER A 82 3.20 11.78 9.77
C SER A 82 4.45 11.48 8.91
N GLY A 83 4.40 11.90 7.64
CA GLY A 83 5.54 11.88 6.71
C GLY A 83 5.20 11.38 5.30
N CYS A 84 4.13 10.59 5.14
CA CYS A 84 3.86 9.87 3.88
C CYS A 84 3.12 10.68 2.78
N TRP A 85 2.66 11.90 3.09
CA TRP A 85 1.86 12.75 2.17
C TRP A 85 2.53 13.06 0.83
N LEU A 86 3.86 12.99 0.73
CA LEU A 86 4.60 13.25 -0.51
C LEU A 86 4.77 12.02 -1.43
N TRP A 87 4.47 10.80 -0.94
CA TRP A 87 4.71 9.56 -1.69
C TRP A 87 3.47 9.07 -2.45
N LEU A 88 2.30 9.12 -1.81
CA LEU A 88 1.05 8.58 -2.35
C LEU A 88 0.50 9.35 -3.56
N THR A 89 0.78 10.65 -3.67
CA THR A 89 0.32 11.50 -4.77
C THR A 89 1.08 11.30 -6.09
N LYS A 90 2.16 10.49 -6.12
CA LYS A 90 3.01 10.36 -7.32
C LYS A 90 3.28 8.94 -7.84
N TYR A 91 3.26 7.90 -7.00
CA TYR A 91 3.73 6.56 -7.42
C TYR A 91 2.98 5.32 -6.87
N CYS A 92 1.86 5.47 -6.14
CA CYS A 92 1.26 4.30 -5.48
C CYS A 92 0.29 3.51 -6.38
N SER A 93 0.80 2.47 -7.05
CA SER A 93 0.00 1.30 -7.43
C SER A 93 0.10 0.26 -6.31
N LEU A 94 -0.87 0.25 -5.40
CA LEU A 94 -0.88 -0.64 -4.24
C LEU A 94 -1.10 -2.10 -4.70
N THR A 95 -0.02 -2.87 -4.84
CA THR A 95 -0.09 -4.31 -5.17
C THR A 95 0.07 -5.11 -3.88
N VAL A 96 -1.05 -5.56 -3.32
CA VAL A 96 -1.04 -6.47 -2.16
C VAL A 96 -0.70 -7.87 -2.65
N GLN A 97 0.54 -8.31 -2.44
CA GLN A 97 0.89 -9.74 -2.54
C GLN A 97 0.73 -10.38 -1.16
N THR A 98 -0.37 -11.10 -0.97
CA THR A 98 -0.48 -12.11 0.10
C THR A 98 0.31 -13.35 -0.30
N THR A 99 1.48 -13.55 0.32
CA THR A 99 2.19 -14.82 0.25
C THR A 99 1.39 -15.89 1.00
N GLN A 100 1.22 -17.07 0.40
CA GLN A 100 0.74 -18.28 1.09
C GLN A 100 1.82 -18.83 2.03
#